data_AF-A0A2V7Q0E8-F1
#
_entry.id   AF-A0A2V7Q0E8-F1
#
_cell.length_a   1.000
_cell.length_b   1.000
_cell.length_c   1.000
_cell.angle_alpha   90.00
_cell.angle_beta   90.00
_cell.angle_gamma   90.00
#
_symmetry.space_group_name_H-M   'P 1'
#
loop_
_entity.id
_entity.type
_entity.pdbx_description
1 polymer ?
#
loop_
_entity_poly.entity_id
_entity_poly.type
_entity_poly.pdbx_seq_one_letter_code
_entity_poly.pdbx_strand_id
1 'polypeptide(L)'
;NHSAAWALQVAAFAQLVGDAAQLDSMRRFFRETLVPQQMAVDGSFPRELARTKPYGYSLFQLDVMGALAWVLSTAADDLWTYTTPDGRGMRQALAFMYPFIKDKRTWSKPPDVMYYDQWPVRHPALLFGGLALHEPRYVDLWKTLPADPTVDEVVRNFPIRQPLLWLRQGADR
;
A
#
# COMPACT_ATOMS: atom_id res chain seq x y z
N ASN A 1 3.24 -9.79 3.82
CA ASN A 1 2.89 -9.58 2.39
C ASN A 1 1.89 -10.58 1.82
N HIS A 2 2.12 -11.90 1.85
CA HIS A 2 1.22 -12.86 1.19
C HIS A 2 -0.25 -12.79 1.60
N SER A 3 -0.55 -12.67 2.90
CA SER A 3 -1.94 -12.58 3.36
C SER A 3 -2.64 -11.28 2.93
N ALA A 4 -1.90 -10.17 2.84
CA ALA A 4 -2.42 -8.91 2.33
C ALA A 4 -2.70 -9.01 0.81
N ALA A 5 -1.80 -9.67 0.06
CA ALA A 5 -1.98 -9.88 -1.38
C ALA A 5 -3.15 -10.83 -1.68
N TRP A 6 -3.36 -11.84 -0.84
CA TRP A 6 -4.53 -12.71 -0.88
C TRP A 6 -5.81 -11.91 -0.59
N ALA A 7 -5.84 -11.12 0.49
CA ALA A 7 -7.00 -10.32 0.86
C ALA A 7 -7.38 -9.29 -0.23
N LEU A 8 -6.38 -8.68 -0.89
CA LEU A 8 -6.61 -7.79 -2.03
C LEU A 8 -7.28 -8.51 -3.20
N GLN A 9 -6.82 -9.71 -3.56
CA GLN A 9 -7.44 -10.50 -4.62
C GLN A 9 -8.89 -10.88 -4.27
N VAL A 10 -9.11 -11.35 -3.04
CA VAL A 10 -10.45 -11.68 -2.54
C VAL A 10 -11.37 -10.46 -2.58
N ALA A 11 -10.91 -9.30 -2.11
CA ALA A 11 -11.68 -8.07 -2.13
C ALA A 11 -12.01 -7.60 -3.55
N ALA A 12 -11.05 -7.67 -4.48
CA ALA A 12 -11.26 -7.28 -5.88
C ALA A 12 -12.29 -8.20 -6.57
N PHE A 13 -12.21 -9.52 -6.36
CA PHE A 13 -13.18 -10.46 -6.92
C PHE A 13 -14.56 -10.32 -6.27
N ALA A 14 -14.64 -10.17 -4.95
CA ALA A 14 -15.89 -9.92 -4.25
C ALA A 14 -16.57 -8.64 -4.76
N GLN A 15 -15.79 -7.57 -4.99
CA GLN A 15 -16.31 -6.34 -5.57
C GLN A 15 -16.84 -6.55 -7.00
N LEU A 16 -16.16 -7.35 -7.83
CA LEU A 16 -16.58 -7.64 -9.20
C LEU A 16 -17.94 -8.36 -9.25
N VAL A 17 -18.17 -9.31 -8.34
CA VAL A 17 -19.42 -10.10 -8.30
C VAL A 17 -20.50 -9.53 -7.36
N GLY A 18 -20.22 -8.42 -6.67
CA GLY A 18 -21.16 -7.81 -5.73
C GLY A 18 -21.34 -8.55 -4.40
N ASP A 19 -20.34 -9.33 -3.96
CA ASP A 19 -20.39 -10.09 -2.71
C ASP A 19 -20.08 -9.20 -1.48
N ALA A 20 -21.11 -8.55 -0.95
CA ALA A 20 -21.00 -7.66 0.20
C ALA A 20 -20.50 -8.38 1.47
N ALA A 21 -20.93 -9.62 1.70
CA ALA A 21 -20.55 -10.38 2.89
C ALA A 21 -19.04 -10.67 2.89
N GLN A 22 -18.49 -11.01 1.73
CA GLN A 22 -17.05 -11.22 1.57
C GLN A 22 -16.26 -9.91 1.72
N LEU A 23 -16.76 -8.79 1.20
CA LEU A 23 -16.14 -7.48 1.42
C LEU A 23 -16.10 -7.11 2.91
N ASP A 24 -17.19 -7.32 3.65
CA ASP A 24 -17.24 -7.05 5.09
C ASP A 24 -16.30 -7.96 5.89
N SER A 25 -16.17 -9.22 5.47
CA SER A 25 -15.18 -10.14 6.02
C SER A 25 -13.76 -9.61 5.83
N MET A 26 -13.44 -9.07 4.64
CA MET A 26 -12.12 -8.48 4.37
C MET A 26 -11.89 -7.17 5.13
N ARG A 27 -12.93 -6.35 5.38
CA ARG A 27 -12.83 -5.17 6.26
C ARG A 27 -12.46 -5.57 7.69
N ARG A 28 -13.12 -6.59 8.24
CA ARG A 28 -12.77 -7.14 9.57
C ARG A 28 -11.36 -7.69 9.58
N PHE A 29 -11.00 -8.51 8.59
CA PHE A 29 -9.66 -9.08 8.47
C PHE A 29 -8.57 -8.00 8.40
N PHE A 30 -8.83 -6.90 7.68
CA PHE A 30 -7.93 -5.76 7.63
C PHE A 30 -7.68 -5.14 9.01
N ARG A 31 -8.76 -4.81 9.74
CA ARG A 31 -8.71 -4.12 11.04
C ARG A 31 -8.21 -5.00 12.18
N GLU A 32 -8.64 -6.25 12.21
CA GLU A 32 -8.45 -7.14 13.36
C GLU A 32 -7.22 -8.03 13.20
N THR A 33 -6.76 -8.27 11.96
CA THR A 33 -5.62 -9.15 11.68
C THR A 33 -4.48 -8.42 10.99
N LEU A 34 -4.69 -7.86 9.79
CA LEU A 34 -3.58 -7.36 8.97
C LEU A 34 -2.87 -6.18 9.62
N VAL A 35 -3.59 -5.13 10.02
CA VAL A 35 -2.99 -3.95 10.66
C VAL A 35 -2.32 -4.32 12.00
N PRO A 36 -3.00 -4.96 12.97
CA PRO A 36 -2.40 -5.21 14.28
C PRO A 36 -1.23 -6.19 14.27
N GLN A 37 -1.23 -7.18 13.37
CA GLN A 37 -0.22 -8.24 13.38
C GLN A 37 0.97 -7.98 12.45
N GLN A 38 0.84 -7.10 11.46
CA GLN A 38 1.90 -6.86 10.47
C GLN A 38 2.58 -5.51 10.63
N MET A 39 1.90 -4.53 11.22
CA MET A 39 2.41 -3.17 11.36
C MET A 39 2.90 -2.91 12.79
N ALA A 40 4.03 -2.22 12.94
CA ALA A 40 4.47 -1.66 14.21
C ALA A 40 3.86 -0.27 14.44
N VAL A 41 3.98 0.25 15.66
CA VAL A 41 3.44 1.57 16.06
C VAL A 41 3.98 2.72 15.20
N ASP A 42 5.23 2.62 14.73
CA ASP A 42 5.85 3.61 13.87
C ASP A 42 5.37 3.56 12.40
N GLY A 43 4.53 2.58 12.04
CA GLY A 43 4.02 2.35 10.69
C GLY A 43 4.86 1.39 9.85
N SER A 44 6.01 0.96 10.36
CA SER A 44 6.84 -0.02 9.67
C SER A 44 6.17 -1.39 9.62
N PHE A 45 6.61 -2.24 8.69
CA PHE A 45 6.23 -3.65 8.63
C PHE A 45 7.43 -4.53 9.05
N PRO A 46 7.56 -4.94 10.33
CA PRO A 46 8.79 -5.54 10.86
C PRO A 46 9.22 -6.82 10.14
N ARG A 47 8.26 -7.66 9.73
CA ARG A 47 8.56 -8.89 8.97
C ARG A 47 9.14 -8.62 7.59
N GLU A 48 8.79 -7.48 6.99
CA GLU A 48 9.31 -7.05 5.69
C GLU A 48 10.69 -6.40 5.84
N LEU A 49 10.91 -5.63 6.90
CA LEU A 49 12.22 -5.07 7.25
C LEU A 49 13.27 -6.12 7.61
N ALA A 50 12.84 -7.31 8.06
CA ALA A 50 13.72 -8.42 8.40
C ALA A 50 14.14 -9.28 7.18
N ARG A 51 13.68 -8.94 5.97
CA ARG A 51 14.00 -9.70 4.75
C ARG A 51 15.36 -9.31 4.18
N THR A 52 15.85 -10.12 3.25
CA THR A 52 17.07 -9.83 2.47
C THR A 52 16.90 -8.72 1.42
N LYS A 53 15.64 -8.38 1.10
CA LYS A 53 15.25 -7.26 0.23
C LYS A 53 14.31 -6.31 0.98
N PRO A 54 14.75 -5.72 2.11
CA PRO A 54 13.83 -5.05 3.04
C PRO A 54 13.13 -3.84 2.42
N TYR A 55 13.77 -3.10 1.51
CA TYR A 55 13.17 -1.95 0.86
C TYR A 55 12.06 -2.39 -0.09
N GLY A 56 12.36 -3.27 -1.05
CA GLY A 56 11.37 -3.81 -1.99
C GLY A 56 10.20 -4.51 -1.31
N TYR A 57 10.44 -5.29 -0.25
CA TYR A 57 9.34 -5.93 0.50
C TYR A 57 8.47 -4.93 1.26
N SER A 58 9.04 -3.89 1.86
CA SER A 58 8.27 -2.83 2.51
C SER A 58 7.44 -2.03 1.51
N LEU A 59 7.98 -1.71 0.33
CA LEU A 59 7.25 -1.05 -0.75
C LEU A 59 6.09 -1.91 -1.26
N PHE A 60 6.34 -3.19 -1.54
CA PHE A 60 5.31 -4.13 -1.98
C PHE A 60 4.18 -4.28 -0.96
N GLN A 61 4.52 -4.45 0.32
CA GLN A 61 3.56 -4.54 1.41
C GLN A 61 2.72 -3.26 1.51
N LEU A 62 3.35 -2.08 1.41
CA LEU A 62 2.67 -0.79 1.46
C LEU A 62 1.66 -0.66 0.31
N ASP A 63 2.06 -1.00 -0.92
CA ASP A 63 1.20 -0.92 -2.10
C ASP A 63 0.00 -1.86 -2.00
N VAL A 64 0.22 -3.11 -1.58
CA VAL A 64 -0.85 -4.10 -1.43
C VAL A 64 -1.81 -3.72 -0.31
N MET A 65 -1.31 -3.30 0.85
CA MET A 65 -2.16 -2.86 1.97
C MET A 65 -2.93 -1.58 1.62
N GLY A 66 -2.28 -0.62 0.95
CA GLY A 66 -2.91 0.64 0.53
C GLY A 66 -3.99 0.44 -0.54
N ALA A 67 -3.77 -0.48 -1.47
CA ALA A 67 -4.77 -0.86 -2.45
C ALA A 67 -5.94 -1.63 -1.82
N LEU A 68 -5.67 -2.52 -0.86
CA LEU A 68 -6.72 -3.21 -0.10
C LEU A 68 -7.58 -2.22 0.67
N ALA A 69 -6.95 -1.25 1.37
CA ALA A 69 -7.66 -0.16 2.03
C ALA A 69 -8.50 0.64 1.02
N TRP A 70 -7.95 0.98 -0.15
CA TRP A 70 -8.68 1.69 -1.20
C TRP A 70 -9.92 0.93 -1.68
N VAL A 71 -9.79 -0.35 -2.01
CA VAL A 71 -10.90 -1.19 -2.51
C VAL A 71 -12.01 -1.37 -1.49
N LEU A 72 -11.65 -1.58 -0.23
CA LEU A 72 -12.61 -1.85 0.84
C LEU A 72 -13.29 -0.59 1.38
N SER A 73 -12.74 0.59 1.11
CA SER A 73 -13.29 1.85 1.61
C SER A 73 -14.62 2.21 0.95
N THR A 74 -15.44 2.94 1.69
CA THR A 74 -16.72 3.52 1.28
C THR A 74 -16.80 4.97 1.74
N ALA A 75 -17.82 5.71 1.28
CA ALA A 75 -18.12 7.06 1.75
C ALA A 75 -18.24 7.15 3.29
N ALA A 76 -18.90 6.16 3.89
CA ALA A 76 -19.16 6.13 5.32
C ALA A 76 -18.00 5.53 6.15
N ASP A 77 -17.08 4.82 5.50
CA ASP A 77 -16.03 4.07 6.17
C ASP A 77 -14.76 3.97 5.30
N ASP A 78 -13.78 4.82 5.59
CA ASP A 78 -12.51 4.88 4.88
C ASP A 78 -11.38 4.22 5.67
N LEU A 79 -10.84 3.12 5.12
CA LEU A 79 -9.75 2.37 5.73
C LEU A 79 -8.39 3.07 5.64
N TRP A 80 -8.24 4.11 4.82
CA TRP A 80 -7.04 4.95 4.84
C TRP A 80 -6.96 5.84 6.08
N THR A 81 -8.11 6.29 6.60
CA THR A 81 -8.19 7.14 7.79
C THR A 81 -8.40 6.34 9.07
N TYR A 82 -8.73 5.05 8.97
CA TYR A 82 -8.73 4.13 10.11
C TYR A 82 -7.39 4.10 10.84
N THR A 83 -7.47 4.12 12.17
CA THR A 83 -6.35 3.88 13.08
C THR A 83 -6.75 2.97 14.23
N THR A 84 -5.82 2.13 14.68
CA THR A 84 -5.92 1.42 15.96
C THR A 84 -5.74 2.41 17.13
N PRO A 85 -6.11 2.04 18.37
CA PRO A 85 -5.90 2.90 19.55
C PRO A 85 -4.44 3.31 19.79
N ASP A 86 -3.48 2.48 19.35
CA ASP A 86 -2.04 2.76 19.45
C ASP A 86 -1.45 3.44 18.20
N GLY A 87 -2.28 3.91 17.26
CA GLY A 87 -1.86 4.76 16.14
C GLY A 87 -1.48 4.03 14.84
N ARG A 88 -1.67 2.71 14.75
CA ARG A 88 -1.36 1.94 13.53
C ARG A 88 -2.47 2.11 12.50
N GLY A 89 -2.08 2.28 11.24
CA GLY A 89 -2.99 2.46 10.13
C GLY A 89 -2.25 2.88 8.87
N MET A 90 -2.96 2.99 7.74
CA MET A 90 -2.32 3.27 6.46
C MET A 90 -1.71 4.67 6.38
N ARG A 91 -2.29 5.66 7.07
CA ARG A 91 -1.66 6.98 7.25
C ARG A 91 -0.25 6.86 7.82
N GLN A 92 -0.10 6.05 8.86
CA GLN A 92 1.19 5.85 9.56
C GLN A 92 2.17 5.05 8.70
N ALA A 93 1.70 3.99 8.01
CA ALA A 93 2.56 3.20 7.11
C ALA A 93 3.08 4.01 5.92
N LEU A 94 2.23 4.85 5.31
CA LEU A 94 2.66 5.74 4.24
C LEU A 94 3.63 6.81 4.75
N ALA A 95 3.35 7.40 5.92
CA ALA A 95 4.24 8.38 6.54
C ALA A 95 5.63 7.78 6.85
N PHE A 96 5.69 6.53 7.31
CA PHE A 96 6.94 5.81 7.54
C PHE A 96 7.77 5.64 6.26
N MET A 97 7.15 5.19 5.17
CA MET A 97 7.88 4.92 3.92
C MET A 97 8.17 6.16 3.08
N TYR A 98 7.36 7.22 3.18
CA TYR A 98 7.47 8.43 2.38
C TYR A 98 8.89 9.04 2.29
N PRO A 99 9.63 9.28 3.39
CA PRO A 99 10.99 9.84 3.29
C PRO A 99 11.93 8.96 2.46
N PHE A 100 11.81 7.63 2.58
CA PHE A 100 12.64 6.67 1.88
C PHE A 100 12.26 6.50 0.40
N ILE A 101 11.00 6.79 0.03
CA ILE A 101 10.58 6.85 -1.37
C ILE A 101 11.05 8.18 -2.00
N LYS A 102 10.92 9.29 -1.26
CA LYS A 102 11.32 10.62 -1.72
C LYS A 102 12.83 10.71 -1.93
N ASP A 103 13.60 10.17 -1.00
CA ASP A 103 15.06 10.11 -1.08
C ASP A 103 15.56 8.77 -0.56
N LYS A 104 15.86 7.86 -1.49
CA LYS A 104 16.34 6.51 -1.19
C LYS A 104 17.62 6.50 -0.34
N ARG A 105 18.44 7.56 -0.39
CA ARG A 105 19.67 7.68 0.41
C ARG A 105 19.40 7.78 1.92
N THR A 106 18.18 8.13 2.29
CA THR A 106 17.76 8.19 3.71
C THR A 106 17.37 6.82 4.27
N TRP A 107 17.34 5.76 3.43
CA TRP A 107 17.05 4.41 3.87
C TRP A 107 18.07 3.93 4.90
N SER A 108 17.57 3.49 6.06
CA SER A 108 18.40 3.17 7.23
C SER A 108 18.72 1.67 7.39
N LYS A 109 18.15 0.81 6.54
CA LYS A 109 18.44 -0.63 6.54
C LYS A 109 19.48 -0.96 5.47
N PRO A 110 20.12 -2.15 5.53
CA PRO A 110 20.94 -2.62 4.43
C PRO A 110 20.21 -2.56 3.08
N PRO A 111 20.93 -2.31 1.97
CA PRO A 111 20.34 -2.35 0.66
C PRO A 111 19.82 -3.75 0.33
N ASP A 112 18.84 -3.82 -0.57
CA ASP A 112 18.33 -5.10 -1.05
C ASP A 112 19.44 -5.87 -1.76
N VAL A 113 19.59 -7.16 -1.45
CA VAL A 113 20.64 -8.01 -2.08
C VAL A 113 20.50 -8.16 -3.59
N MET A 114 19.32 -7.84 -4.14
CA MET A 114 19.06 -7.81 -5.58
C MET A 114 18.06 -6.70 -5.90
N TYR A 115 18.22 -6.07 -7.06
CA TYR A 115 17.29 -5.09 -7.64
C TYR A 115 17.09 -3.79 -6.83
N TYR A 116 17.95 -3.50 -5.84
CA TYR A 116 17.87 -2.29 -5.01
C TYR A 116 17.82 -0.99 -5.85
N ASP A 117 18.59 -0.94 -6.93
CA ASP A 117 18.66 0.22 -7.81
C ASP A 117 17.42 0.41 -8.69
N GLN A 118 16.57 -0.61 -8.79
CA GLN A 118 15.34 -0.55 -9.58
C GLN A 118 14.16 0.04 -8.82
N TRP A 119 14.32 0.28 -7.51
CA TRP A 119 13.34 0.93 -6.66
C TRP A 119 13.75 2.38 -6.34
N PRO A 120 12.81 3.28 -6.03
CA PRO A 120 11.36 3.09 -6.11
C PRO A 120 10.81 3.25 -7.54
N VAL A 121 9.64 2.68 -7.78
CA VAL A 121 8.81 2.94 -8.97
C VAL A 121 7.61 3.80 -8.58
N ARG A 122 6.66 4.05 -9.48
CA ARG A 122 5.44 4.83 -9.25
C ARG A 122 4.44 4.08 -8.34
N HIS A 123 4.80 3.93 -7.07
CA HIS A 123 4.07 3.18 -6.05
C HIS A 123 2.62 3.69 -5.86
N PRO A 124 1.58 2.88 -6.15
CA PRO A 124 0.17 3.27 -6.06
C PRO A 124 -0.26 3.73 -4.66
N ALA A 125 0.41 3.29 -3.59
CA ALA A 125 0.10 3.77 -2.24
C ALA A 125 0.23 5.29 -2.10
N LEU A 126 1.15 5.93 -2.83
CA LEU A 126 1.28 7.40 -2.84
C LEU A 126 0.05 8.07 -3.45
N LEU A 127 -0.48 7.53 -4.56
CA LEU A 127 -1.69 8.06 -5.19
C LEU A 127 -2.92 7.84 -4.30
N PHE A 128 -3.16 6.60 -3.89
CA PHE A 128 -4.33 6.26 -3.08
C PHE A 128 -4.31 6.99 -1.74
N GLY A 129 -3.18 7.03 -1.05
CA GLY A 129 -3.05 7.75 0.22
C GLY A 129 -3.08 9.27 0.05
N GLY A 130 -2.50 9.81 -1.02
CA GLY A 130 -2.56 11.24 -1.33
C GLY A 130 -4.00 11.73 -1.54
N LEU A 131 -4.79 10.96 -2.28
CA LEU A 131 -6.22 11.24 -2.47
C LEU A 131 -7.00 11.04 -1.18
N ALA A 132 -6.77 9.92 -0.48
CA ALA A 132 -7.57 9.55 0.69
C ALA A 132 -7.35 10.42 1.92
N LEU A 133 -6.11 10.88 2.10
CA LEU A 133 -5.69 11.66 3.26
C LEU A 133 -5.70 13.16 2.97
N HIS A 134 -6.08 13.57 1.75
CA HIS A 134 -6.00 14.94 1.25
C HIS A 134 -4.60 15.56 1.42
N GLU A 135 -3.58 14.81 0.99
CA GLU A 135 -2.15 15.13 1.16
C GLU A 135 -1.47 15.24 -0.22
N PRO A 136 -1.49 16.42 -0.87
CA PRO A 136 -1.01 16.60 -2.25
C PRO A 136 0.44 16.16 -2.46
N ARG A 137 1.29 16.31 -1.43
CA ARG A 137 2.70 15.91 -1.46
C ARG A 137 2.93 14.45 -1.87
N TYR A 138 2.00 13.55 -1.54
CA TYR A 138 2.11 12.14 -1.95
C TYR A 138 1.81 11.99 -3.45
N VAL A 139 0.78 12.65 -3.95
CA VAL A 139 0.44 12.65 -5.38
C VAL A 139 1.52 13.33 -6.21
N ASP A 140 2.12 14.40 -5.70
CA ASP A 140 3.20 15.11 -6.39
C ASP A 140 4.46 14.26 -6.50
N LEU A 141 4.85 13.55 -5.44
CA LEU A 141 5.93 12.56 -5.52
C LEU A 141 5.59 11.40 -6.46
N TRP A 142 4.35 10.92 -6.44
CA TRP A 142 3.90 9.84 -7.33
C TRP A 142 4.10 10.20 -8.81
N LYS A 143 3.78 11.43 -9.21
CA LYS A 143 3.94 11.91 -10.59
C LYS A 143 5.40 11.89 -11.07
N THR A 144 6.38 12.05 -10.19
CA THR A 144 7.81 12.11 -10.56
C THR A 144 8.46 10.74 -10.71
N LEU A 145 7.82 9.68 -10.21
CA LEU A 145 8.40 8.34 -10.16
C LEU A 145 8.21 7.55 -11.48
N PRO A 146 9.12 6.62 -11.81
CA PRO A 146 9.04 5.80 -13.03
C PRO A 146 7.77 4.94 -13.07
N ALA A 147 6.94 5.09 -14.11
CA ALA A 147 5.67 4.38 -14.25
C ALA A 147 5.84 2.94 -14.79
N ASP A 148 6.81 2.76 -15.68
CA ASP A 148 6.92 1.59 -16.53
C ASP A 148 8.27 0.90 -16.31
N PRO A 149 8.45 0.16 -15.19
CA PRO A 149 9.65 -0.63 -15.00
C PRO A 149 9.74 -1.72 -16.06
N THR A 150 10.95 -1.99 -16.55
CA THR A 150 11.22 -3.02 -17.59
C THR A 150 11.88 -4.28 -17.04
N VAL A 151 12.36 -4.26 -15.80
CA VAL A 151 12.97 -5.43 -15.14
C VAL A 151 11.88 -6.37 -14.63
N ASP A 152 11.88 -7.62 -15.11
CA ASP A 152 10.85 -8.62 -14.83
C ASP A 152 10.53 -8.81 -13.33
N GLU A 153 11.55 -8.84 -12.46
CA GLU A 153 11.33 -8.98 -11.02
C GLU A 153 10.59 -7.76 -10.44
N VAL A 154 10.89 -6.56 -10.92
CA VAL A 154 10.23 -5.32 -10.48
C VAL A 154 8.79 -5.30 -10.97
N VAL A 155 8.59 -5.66 -12.24
CA VAL A 155 7.29 -5.81 -12.91
C VAL A 155 6.41 -6.80 -12.14
N ARG A 156 6.96 -7.92 -11.67
CA ARG A 156 6.27 -8.93 -10.85
C ARG A 156 5.89 -8.41 -9.46
N ASN A 157 6.71 -7.56 -8.85
CA ASN A 157 6.48 -6.98 -7.52
C ASN A 157 5.81 -5.60 -7.57
N PHE A 158 5.27 -5.18 -8.72
CA PHE A 158 4.49 -3.96 -8.90
C PHE A 158 3.10 -4.33 -9.47
N PRO A 159 2.18 -4.85 -8.63
CA PRO A 159 0.97 -5.52 -9.11
C PRO A 159 -0.10 -4.56 -9.65
N ILE A 160 -0.12 -3.31 -9.23
CA ILE A 160 -1.09 -2.30 -9.70
C ILE A 160 -0.33 -1.23 -10.48
N ARG A 161 -0.25 -1.43 -11.79
CA ARG A 161 0.51 -0.56 -12.71
C ARG A 161 -0.30 0.61 -13.25
N GLN A 162 -1.63 0.45 -13.27
CA GLN A 162 -2.57 1.43 -13.77
C GLN A 162 -3.55 1.86 -12.67
N PRO A 163 -3.08 2.48 -11.58
CA PRO A 163 -3.93 2.81 -10.44
C PRO A 163 -4.98 3.89 -10.76
N LEU A 164 -4.83 4.63 -11.87
CA LEU A 164 -5.85 5.57 -12.34
C LEU A 164 -7.14 4.85 -12.76
N LEU A 165 -7.07 3.60 -13.22
CA LEU A 165 -8.26 2.78 -13.54
C LEU A 165 -9.04 2.36 -12.29
N TRP A 166 -8.43 2.51 -11.11
CA TRP A 166 -9.04 2.18 -9.82
C TRP A 166 -9.73 3.39 -9.19
N LEU A 167 -9.61 4.57 -9.81
CA LEU A 167 -10.40 5.73 -9.46
C LEU A 167 -11.81 5.54 -10.01
N ARG A 168 -12.81 5.51 -9.14
CA ARG A 168 -14.20 5.39 -9.57
C ARG A 168 -14.62 6.72 -10.21
N GLN A 169 -15.12 6.69 -11.45
CA GLN A 169 -15.71 7.88 -12.08
C GLN A 169 -16.98 8.28 -11.29
N GLY A 170 -17.06 9.56 -10.90
CA GLY A 170 -18.28 10.14 -10.32
C GLY A 170 -18.60 9.77 -8.87
N ALA A 171 -17.71 9.06 -8.16
CA ALA A 171 -17.78 8.98 -6.71
C ALA A 171 -16.90 10.10 -6.14
N ASP A 172 -17.49 11.27 -5.97
CA ASP A 172 -17.19 12.01 -4.74
C ASP A 172 -17.29 10.98 -3.61
N ARG A 173 -16.22 10.89 -2.81
CA ARG A 173 -16.25 10.08 -1.61
C ARG A 173 -17.37 10.54 -0.71
#